data_AF-A0A6N7DBM0-F1
#
_entry.id   AF-A0A6N7DBM0-F1
#
_cell.length_a   1.000
_cell.length_b   1.000
_cell.length_c   1.000
_cell.angle_alpha   90.00
_cell.angle_beta   90.00
_cell.angle_gamma   90.00
#
_symmetry.space_group_name_H-M   'P 1'
#
loop_
_entity.id
_entity.type
_entity.pdbx_description
1 polymer ?
#
loop_
_entity_poly.entity_id
_entity_poly.type
_entity_poly.pdbx_seq_one_letter_code
_entity_poly.pdbx_strand_id
1 'polypeptide(L)'
;MKTAILTIALAALTCLAGCATPAQRAPDVQQVLVPVPVPCKVSAPTKPAYAVEALPLGSTVFRQMAALRAERKQRQGYEAELEAAILACQ
;
A
#
# COMPACT_ATOMS: atom_id res chain seq x y z
N MET A 1 -50.62 -53.40 -11.47
CA MET A 1 -49.97 -53.62 -10.14
C MET A 1 -48.48 -53.28 -10.15
N LYS A 2 -47.67 -53.85 -11.06
CA LYS A 2 -46.23 -53.54 -11.20
C LYS A 2 -45.91 -52.04 -11.39
N THR A 3 -46.69 -51.34 -12.21
CA THR A 3 -46.50 -49.90 -12.49
C THR A 3 -46.78 -49.01 -11.27
N ALA A 4 -47.82 -49.32 -10.50
CA ALA A 4 -48.17 -48.59 -9.28
C ALA A 4 -47.09 -48.72 -8.18
N ILE A 5 -46.55 -49.93 -8.01
CA ILE A 5 -45.45 -50.19 -7.06
C ILE A 5 -44.20 -49.39 -7.45
N LEU A 6 -43.89 -49.30 -8.75
CA LEU A 6 -42.73 -48.56 -9.25
C LEU A 6 -42.89 -47.04 -9.01
N THR A 7 -44.09 -46.49 -9.21
CA THR A 7 -44.35 -45.06 -8.97
C THR A 7 -44.29 -44.70 -7.48
N ILE A 8 -44.76 -45.58 -6.59
CA ILE A 8 -44.71 -45.37 -5.14
C ILE A 8 -43.25 -45.44 -4.64
N ALA A 9 -42.48 -46.40 -5.13
CA ALA A 9 -41.06 -46.54 -4.78
C ALA A 9 -40.25 -45.31 -5.24
N LEU A 10 -40.53 -44.79 -6.44
CA LEU A 10 -39.86 -43.61 -6.97
C LEU A 10 -40.20 -42.34 -6.18
N ALA A 11 -41.48 -42.16 -5.81
CA ALA A 11 -41.93 -41.04 -4.98
C ALA A 11 -41.35 -41.09 -3.55
N ALA A 12 -41.22 -42.29 -2.98
CA ALA A 12 -40.56 -42.45 -1.69
C ALA A 12 -39.07 -42.06 -1.77
N LEU A 13 -38.37 -42.47 -2.83
CA LEU A 13 -36.94 -42.18 -3.01
C LEU A 13 -36.66 -40.68 -3.14
N THR A 14 -37.53 -39.93 -3.85
CA THR A 14 -37.36 -38.47 -4.01
C THR A 14 -37.66 -37.71 -2.73
N CYS A 15 -38.59 -38.18 -1.89
CA CYS A 15 -38.85 -37.59 -0.57
C CYS A 15 -37.66 -37.71 0.40
N LEU A 16 -36.84 -38.76 0.28
CA LEU A 16 -35.66 -38.96 1.14
C LEU A 16 -34.44 -38.15 0.70
N ALA A 17 -34.43 -37.56 -0.50
CA ALA A 17 -33.28 -36.79 -1.01
C ALA A 17 -32.99 -35.51 -0.19
N GLY A 18 -33.98 -34.99 0.55
CA GLY A 18 -33.83 -33.84 1.44
C GLY A 18 -33.06 -34.13 2.73
N CYS A 19 -32.89 -35.40 3.12
CA CYS A 19 -32.11 -35.74 4.32
C CYS A 19 -30.59 -35.76 4.09
N ALA A 20 -30.15 -35.71 2.83
CA ALA A 20 -28.73 -35.71 2.45
C ALA A 20 -28.18 -34.30 2.19
N THR A 21 -28.99 -33.24 2.29
CA THR A 21 -28.50 -31.87 2.13
C THR A 21 -27.61 -31.52 3.32
N PRO A 22 -26.29 -31.29 3.12
CA PRO A 22 -25.44 -30.82 4.19
C PRO A 22 -25.98 -29.47 4.67
N ALA A 23 -26.15 -29.32 5.97
CA ALA A 23 -26.55 -28.05 6.57
C ALA A 23 -25.61 -26.94 6.05
N GLN A 24 -26.17 -25.78 5.69
CA GLN A 24 -25.38 -24.61 5.29
C GLN A 24 -24.21 -24.43 6.27
N ARG A 25 -22.99 -24.74 5.79
CA ARG A 25 -21.78 -24.60 6.60
C ARG A 25 -21.71 -23.14 7.02
N ALA A 26 -21.59 -22.91 8.34
CA ALA A 26 -21.41 -21.57 8.86
C ALA A 26 -20.27 -20.88 8.09
N PRO A 27 -20.40 -19.59 7.76
CA PRO A 27 -19.37 -18.87 7.02
C PRO A 27 -18.03 -19.05 7.73
N ASP A 28 -17.01 -19.47 6.99
CA ASP A 28 -15.67 -19.63 7.50
C ASP A 28 -15.09 -18.23 7.79
N VAL A 29 -14.97 -17.91 9.07
CA VAL A 29 -14.50 -16.58 9.51
C VAL A 29 -12.99 -16.58 9.47
N GLN A 30 -12.42 -16.06 8.38
CA GLN A 30 -10.98 -15.89 8.26
C GLN A 30 -10.55 -14.55 8.88
N GLN A 31 -9.56 -14.61 9.77
CA GLN A 31 -8.92 -13.40 10.30
C GLN A 31 -8.02 -12.81 9.21
N VAL A 32 -8.29 -11.56 8.80
CA VAL A 32 -7.46 -10.81 7.85
C VAL A 32 -6.72 -9.72 8.60
N LEU A 33 -5.40 -9.79 8.62
CA LEU A 33 -4.55 -8.73 9.16
C LEU A 33 -4.48 -7.60 8.13
N VAL A 34 -5.21 -6.51 8.40
CA VAL A 34 -5.12 -5.29 7.59
C VAL A 34 -3.98 -4.43 8.15
N PRO A 35 -2.96 -4.09 7.36
CA PRO A 35 -1.90 -3.20 7.81
C PRO A 35 -2.49 -1.81 8.08
N VAL A 36 -2.25 -1.29 9.29
CA VAL A 36 -2.67 0.05 9.70
C VAL A 36 -1.47 0.98 9.59
N PRO A 37 -1.60 2.15 8.93
CA PRO A 37 -0.50 3.10 8.82
C PRO A 37 -0.12 3.62 10.21
N VAL A 38 1.17 3.53 10.54
CA VAL A 38 1.74 4.08 11.78
C VAL A 38 2.33 5.47 11.52
N PRO A 39 2.24 6.40 12.49
CA PRO A 39 2.84 7.71 12.33
C PRO A 39 4.37 7.60 12.34
N CYS A 40 5.03 8.17 11.33
CA CYS A 40 6.48 8.27 11.34
C CYS A 40 6.97 9.27 12.39
N LYS A 41 7.96 8.88 13.19
CA LYS A 41 8.55 9.71 14.26
C LYS A 41 9.87 10.36 13.86
N VAL A 42 9.99 10.75 12.60
CA VAL A 42 11.20 11.40 12.06
C VAL A 42 10.90 12.88 11.81
N SER A 43 11.81 13.76 12.23
CA SER A 43 11.73 15.19 11.92
C SER A 43 12.16 15.47 10.48
N ALA A 44 11.51 16.41 9.82
CA ALA A 44 11.94 16.86 8.49
C ALA A 44 13.36 17.47 8.55
N PRO A 45 14.28 17.07 7.67
CA PRO A 45 15.58 17.70 7.51
C PRO A 45 15.44 19.21 7.22
N THR A 46 16.36 20.01 7.75
CA THR A 46 16.32 21.47 7.59
C THR A 46 16.76 21.85 6.18
N LYS A 47 15.97 22.70 5.50
CA LYS A 47 16.34 23.21 4.18
C LYS A 47 17.65 24.03 4.29
N PRO A 48 18.70 23.73 3.50
CA PRO A 48 19.93 24.50 3.52
C PRO A 48 19.73 25.89 2.91
N ALA A 49 20.54 26.85 3.33
CA ALA A 49 20.65 28.15 2.66
C ALA A 49 21.36 27.95 1.31
N TYR A 50 20.61 28.05 0.21
CA TYR A 50 21.11 27.70 -1.10
C TYR A 50 22.06 28.79 -1.64
N ALA A 51 23.16 28.37 -2.27
CA ALA A 51 24.20 29.29 -2.72
C ALA A 51 23.70 30.33 -3.74
N VAL A 52 22.71 30.00 -4.58
CA VAL A 52 22.13 30.96 -5.53
C VAL A 52 21.24 31.99 -4.84
N GLU A 53 20.61 31.68 -3.70
CA GLU A 53 19.76 32.62 -2.95
C GLU A 53 20.58 33.82 -2.44
N ALA A 54 21.87 33.64 -2.16
CA ALA A 54 22.78 34.70 -1.74
C ALA A 54 23.47 35.44 -2.91
N LEU A 55 23.16 35.10 -4.16
CA LEU A 55 23.87 35.65 -5.32
C LEU A 55 23.32 37.03 -5.74
N PRO A 56 24.15 38.09 -5.78
CA PRO A 56 23.68 39.41 -6.21
C PRO A 56 23.20 39.42 -7.67
N LEU A 57 22.16 40.22 -7.94
CA LEU A 57 21.70 40.49 -9.30
C LEU A 57 22.83 41.09 -10.15
N GLY A 58 22.92 40.68 -11.41
CA GLY A 58 23.98 41.12 -12.33
C GLY A 58 25.35 40.49 -12.08
N SER A 59 25.46 39.47 -11.22
CA SER A 59 26.70 38.72 -11.02
C SER A 59 27.26 38.18 -12.34
N THR A 60 28.59 38.17 -12.47
CA THR A 60 29.25 37.63 -13.67
C THR A 60 28.95 36.14 -13.85
N VAL A 61 29.04 35.66 -15.11
CA VAL A 61 28.81 34.25 -15.44
C VAL A 61 29.66 33.32 -14.58
N PHE A 62 30.92 33.66 -14.32
CA PHE A 62 31.80 32.85 -13.47
C PHE A 62 31.26 32.70 -12.03
N ARG A 63 30.76 33.78 -11.43
CA ARG A 63 30.14 33.74 -10.10
C ARG A 63 28.83 32.95 -10.09
N GLN A 64 28.01 33.10 -11.12
CA GLN A 64 26.79 32.30 -11.29
C GLN A 64 27.11 30.81 -11.37
N MET A 65 28.08 30.42 -12.21
CA MET A 65 28.48 29.02 -12.38
C MET A 65 29.09 28.40 -11.10
N ALA A 66 29.85 29.19 -10.33
CA ALA A 66 30.36 28.76 -9.03
C ALA A 66 29.21 28.51 -8.03
N ALA A 67 28.26 29.43 -7.92
CA ALA A 67 27.09 29.30 -7.05
C ALA A 67 26.23 28.09 -7.43
N LEU A 68 25.95 27.89 -8.72
CA LEU A 68 25.17 26.74 -9.21
C LEU A 68 25.85 25.40 -8.90
N ARG A 69 27.17 25.33 -9.00
CA ARG A 69 27.93 24.10 -8.68
C ARG A 69 27.92 23.79 -7.19
N ALA A 70 28.08 24.83 -6.35
CA ALA A 70 27.97 24.69 -4.90
C ALA A 70 26.56 24.25 -4.51
N GLU A 71 25.52 24.88 -5.06
CA GLU A 71 24.14 24.53 -4.78
C GLU A 71 23.78 23.12 -5.22
N ARG A 72 24.29 22.65 -6.37
CA ARG A 72 24.10 21.27 -6.79
C ARG A 72 24.56 20.28 -5.72
N LYS A 73 25.67 20.57 -5.03
CA LYS A 73 26.15 19.74 -3.91
C LYS A 73 25.28 19.87 -2.66
N GLN A 74 24.79 21.08 -2.36
CA GLN A 74 23.85 21.29 -1.25
C GLN A 74 22.54 20.50 -1.46
N ARG A 75 22.00 20.50 -2.69
CA ARG A 75 20.79 19.75 -3.04
C ARG A 75 21.01 18.25 -2.96
N GLN A 76 22.13 17.73 -3.49
CA GLN A 76 22.49 16.32 -3.36
C GLN A 76 22.56 15.87 -1.89
N GLY A 77 23.11 16.69 -1.00
CA GLY A 77 23.14 16.40 0.43
C GLY A 77 21.74 16.39 1.05
N TYR A 78 20.93 17.41 0.76
CA TYR A 78 19.56 17.50 1.27
C TYR A 78 18.66 16.36 0.76
N GLU A 79 18.79 15.98 -0.50
CA GLU A 79 18.11 14.82 -1.09
C GLU A 79 18.48 13.53 -0.37
N ALA A 80 19.76 13.32 -0.07
CA ALA A 80 20.22 12.15 0.69
C ALA A 80 19.67 12.14 2.13
N GLU A 81 19.60 13.30 2.81
CA GLU A 81 18.98 13.41 4.13
C GLU A 81 17.48 13.11 4.09
N LEU A 82 16.78 13.58 3.05
CA LEU A 82 15.36 13.29 2.85
C LEU A 82 15.11 11.81 2.57
N GLU A 83 15.90 11.18 1.71
CA GLU A 83 15.83 9.75 1.43
C GLU A 83 16.06 8.93 2.71
N ALA A 84 17.06 9.30 3.52
CA ALA A 84 17.31 8.67 4.81
C ALA A 84 16.12 8.82 5.77
N ALA A 85 15.48 9.99 5.81
CA ALA A 85 14.30 10.23 6.63
C ALA A 85 13.11 9.37 6.17
N ILE A 86 12.89 9.23 4.86
CA ILE A 86 11.83 8.39 4.29
C ILE A 86 12.09 6.92 4.59
N LEU A 87 13.33 6.44 4.44
CA LEU A 87 13.69 5.05 4.73
C LEU A 87 13.49 4.71 6.21
N ALA A 88 13.74 5.65 7.11
CA ALA A 88 13.47 5.48 8.54
C ALA A 88 11.95 5.41 8.88
N CYS A 89 11.07 5.77 7.94
CA CYS A 89 9.61 5.76 8.10
C CYS A 89 8.90 4.53 7.49
N GLN A 90 9.63 3.68 6.75
CA GLN A 90 9.09 2.44 6.17
C GLN A 90 9.01 1.33 7.21
#